data_AF-A0A451AIC2-F1
#
_entry.id   AF-A0A451AIC2-F1
#
_cell.length_a   1.000
_cell.length_b   1.000
_cell.length_c   1.000
_cell.angle_alpha   90.00
_cell.angle_beta   90.00
_cell.angle_gamma   90.00
#
_symmetry.space_group_name_H-M   'P 1'
#
loop_
_entity.id
_entity.type
_entity.pdbx_description
1 polymer ?
#
loop_
_entity_poly.entity_id
_entity_poly.type
_entity_poly.pdbx_seq_one_letter_code
_entity_poly.pdbx_strand_id
1 'polypeptide(L)'
;MKTHDIDSAWSNRYKAKVDRVSPHSKRHAFERFDSCFLGVSLQNRNFVRPKLAGVVQWIGRRFPHCTVLIGDTIHRITLEVTQGLVPEVALEEALALGREFIERERRVFERWSGQTEFSFVTCGEIQQRPAYGGYHRHLVRLFETDIPFNESVESFSYAH
;
A
#
# COMPACT_ATOMS: atom_id res chain seq x y z
N MET A 1 9.09 -24.77 30.06
CA MET A 1 8.67 -23.51 29.42
C MET A 1 8.45 -23.82 27.95
N LYS A 2 7.20 -23.97 27.51
CA LYS A 2 6.85 -24.37 26.14
C LYS A 2 7.02 -23.15 25.23
N THR A 3 7.96 -23.22 24.30
CA THR A 3 8.05 -22.33 23.14
C THR A 3 6.76 -22.49 22.33
N HIS A 4 5.82 -21.57 22.51
CA HIS A 4 4.65 -21.49 21.66
C HIS A 4 5.10 -21.09 20.26
N ASP A 5 5.25 -22.14 19.46
CA ASP A 5 5.35 -22.27 18.02
C ASP A 5 4.97 -21.01 17.21
N ILE A 6 5.95 -20.13 17.00
CA ILE A 6 5.89 -19.00 16.07
C ILE A 6 5.56 -19.50 14.65
N ASP A 7 5.86 -20.77 14.34
CA ASP A 7 5.59 -21.38 13.03
C ASP A 7 4.10 -21.70 12.80
N SER A 8 3.30 -21.88 13.86
CA SER A 8 1.87 -22.20 13.73
C SER A 8 1.06 -21.08 13.04
N ALA A 9 1.44 -19.82 13.23
CA ALA A 9 0.81 -18.66 12.57
C ALA A 9 1.07 -18.58 11.06
N TRP A 10 2.06 -19.34 10.56
CA TRP A 10 2.42 -19.43 9.14
C TRP A 10 1.91 -20.72 8.48
N SER A 11 1.33 -21.64 9.27
CA SER A 11 0.85 -22.94 8.80
C SER A 11 -0.39 -22.85 7.89
N ASN A 12 -1.17 -21.77 8.01
CA ASN A 12 -2.24 -21.47 7.06
C ASN A 12 -1.65 -20.83 5.80
N ARG A 13 -1.37 -21.68 4.79
CA ARG A 13 -0.85 -21.26 3.48
C ARG A 13 -1.86 -20.38 2.76
N TYR A 14 -1.82 -19.08 3.00
CA TYR A 14 -2.55 -18.11 2.19
C TYR A 14 -1.95 -18.12 0.78
N LYS A 15 -2.74 -18.52 -0.22
CA LYS A 15 -2.31 -18.50 -1.63
C LYS A 15 -2.72 -17.17 -2.25
N ALA A 16 -1.76 -16.29 -2.45
CA ALA A 16 -1.99 -15.10 -3.28
C ALA A 16 -2.23 -15.54 -4.73
N LYS A 17 -3.18 -14.89 -5.39
CA LYS A 17 -3.50 -15.08 -6.81
C LYS A 17 -3.48 -13.73 -7.53
N VAL A 18 -3.15 -13.75 -8.82
CA VAL A 18 -3.32 -12.59 -9.69
C VAL A 18 -4.80 -12.47 -10.06
N ASP A 19 -5.47 -11.48 -9.52
CA ASP A 19 -6.90 -11.25 -9.77
C ASP A 19 -7.12 -10.39 -11.02
N ARG A 20 -6.61 -9.14 -11.01
CA ARG A 20 -6.71 -8.19 -12.10
C ARG A 20 -5.35 -7.57 -12.40
N VAL A 21 -5.06 -7.37 -13.69
CA VAL A 21 -3.90 -6.62 -14.19
C VAL A 21 -4.40 -5.57 -15.16
N SER A 22 -3.93 -4.34 -15.02
CA SER A 22 -4.23 -3.24 -15.94
C SER A 22 -2.94 -2.65 -16.50
N PRO A 23 -2.80 -2.49 -17.84
CA PRO A 23 -3.74 -2.99 -18.86
C PRO A 23 -3.75 -4.52 -18.95
N HIS A 24 -4.87 -5.13 -19.34
CA HIS A 24 -5.03 -6.60 -19.37
C HIS A 24 -3.98 -7.30 -20.25
N SER A 25 -3.52 -6.63 -21.31
CA SER A 25 -2.45 -7.11 -22.21
C SER A 25 -1.12 -7.40 -21.49
N LYS A 26 -0.90 -6.85 -20.29
CA LYS A 26 0.32 -7.07 -19.50
C LYS A 26 0.21 -8.24 -18.50
N ARG A 27 -0.93 -8.93 -18.42
CA ARG A 27 -1.17 -10.01 -17.44
C ARG A 27 -0.10 -11.10 -17.42
N HIS A 28 0.51 -11.41 -18.56
CA HIS A 28 1.52 -12.47 -18.67
C HIS A 28 2.97 -11.97 -18.71
N ALA A 29 3.17 -10.66 -18.58
CA ALA A 29 4.49 -10.04 -18.73
C ALA A 29 4.91 -9.19 -17.53
N PHE A 30 3.99 -8.84 -16.62
CA PHE A 30 4.32 -7.96 -15.49
C PHE A 30 5.36 -8.57 -14.53
N GLU A 31 5.50 -9.90 -14.48
CA GLU A 31 6.52 -10.57 -13.66
C GLU A 31 7.95 -10.41 -14.22
N ARG A 32 8.10 -9.83 -15.42
CA ARG A 32 9.42 -9.55 -16.03
C ARG A 32 10.04 -8.24 -15.56
N PHE A 33 9.31 -7.43 -14.79
CA PHE A 33 9.84 -6.21 -14.23
C PHE A 33 10.69 -6.52 -12.99
N ASP A 34 11.82 -5.83 -12.83
CA ASP A 34 12.71 -6.03 -11.67
C ASP A 34 12.15 -5.42 -10.37
N SER A 35 11.19 -4.51 -10.50
CA SER A 35 10.64 -3.74 -9.40
C SER A 35 9.13 -3.77 -9.39
N CYS A 36 8.55 -3.88 -8.20
CA CYS A 36 7.13 -3.66 -7.99
C CYS A 36 6.86 -2.67 -6.85
N PHE A 37 5.59 -2.33 -6.70
CA PHE A 37 5.07 -1.49 -5.64
C PHE A 37 3.94 -2.23 -4.90
N LEU A 38 3.99 -2.22 -3.58
CA LEU A 38 2.92 -2.71 -2.71
C LEU A 38 2.30 -1.54 -1.96
N GLY A 39 1.10 -1.11 -2.37
CA GLY A 39 0.31 -0.12 -1.64
C GLY A 39 -0.41 -0.75 -0.45
N VAL A 40 -0.17 -0.25 0.75
CA VAL A 40 -0.80 -0.68 2.00
C VAL A 40 -1.79 0.38 2.46
N SER A 41 -3.06 0.00 2.49
CA SER A 41 -4.12 0.79 3.14
C SER A 41 -4.16 0.47 4.63
N LEU A 42 -3.98 1.47 5.48
CA LEU A 42 -4.00 1.30 6.93
C LEU A 42 -5.38 0.83 7.42
N GLN A 43 -5.37 0.05 8.51
CA GLN A 43 -6.55 -0.58 9.13
C GLN A 43 -7.38 -1.50 8.21
N ASN A 44 -6.94 -1.74 6.97
CA ASN A 44 -7.58 -2.71 6.10
C ASN A 44 -7.15 -4.14 6.51
N ARG A 45 -8.15 -4.98 6.84
CA ARG A 45 -7.97 -6.39 7.22
C ARG A 45 -7.24 -7.24 6.19
N ASN A 46 -7.03 -6.75 4.97
CA ASN A 46 -6.24 -7.44 3.97
C ASN A 46 -4.72 -7.36 4.22
N PHE A 47 -4.26 -6.37 4.99
CA PHE A 47 -2.84 -6.16 5.31
C PHE A 47 -2.48 -6.58 6.74
N VAL A 48 -3.23 -7.53 7.30
CA VAL A 48 -2.86 -8.20 8.56
C VAL A 48 -2.46 -9.65 8.28
N ARG A 49 -1.76 -10.27 9.22
CA ARG A 49 -1.43 -11.71 9.12
C ARG A 49 -2.70 -12.56 9.25
N PRO A 50 -2.80 -13.70 8.54
CA PRO A 50 -1.78 -14.33 7.68
C PRO A 50 -1.77 -13.82 6.23
N LYS A 51 -2.69 -12.94 5.84
CA LYS A 51 -2.84 -12.51 4.44
C LYS A 51 -1.65 -11.69 3.94
N LEU A 52 -1.17 -10.74 4.73
CA LEU A 52 0.04 -9.96 4.41
C LEU A 52 1.24 -10.88 4.12
N ALA A 53 1.44 -11.90 4.95
CA ALA A 53 2.50 -12.89 4.76
C ALA A 53 2.42 -13.60 3.40
N GLY A 54 1.21 -13.98 2.98
CA GLY A 54 0.99 -14.58 1.65
C GLY A 54 1.29 -13.62 0.50
N VAL A 55 0.95 -12.33 0.65
CA VAL A 55 1.27 -11.29 -0.34
C VAL A 55 2.78 -11.06 -0.43
N VAL A 56 3.45 -10.88 0.69
CA VAL A 56 4.90 -10.67 0.75
C VAL A 56 5.65 -11.89 0.20
N GLN A 57 5.20 -13.12 0.53
CA GLN A 57 5.74 -14.32 -0.08
C GLN A 57 5.57 -14.36 -1.60
N TRP A 58 4.42 -13.91 -2.11
CA TRP A 58 4.17 -13.90 -3.54
C TRP A 58 5.08 -12.91 -4.27
N ILE A 59 5.31 -11.73 -3.69
CA ILE A 59 6.25 -10.71 -4.18
C ILE A 59 7.69 -11.23 -4.09
N GLY A 60 8.06 -11.77 -2.92
CA GLY A 60 9.38 -12.29 -2.58
C GLY A 60 9.92 -13.37 -3.52
N ARG A 61 9.04 -13.99 -4.31
CA ARG A 61 9.37 -15.02 -5.31
C ARG A 61 9.52 -14.49 -6.73
N ARG A 62 9.22 -13.22 -6.97
CA ARG A 62 9.01 -12.67 -8.33
C ARG A 62 9.81 -11.41 -8.61
N PHE A 63 9.91 -10.50 -7.64
CA PHE A 63 10.48 -9.18 -7.88
C PHE A 63 11.75 -9.00 -7.04
N PRO A 64 12.91 -8.74 -7.66
CA PRO A 64 14.13 -8.38 -6.93
C PRO A 64 13.98 -7.16 -6.02
N HIS A 65 13.16 -6.17 -6.39
CA HIS A 65 12.92 -4.98 -5.58
C HIS A 65 11.42 -4.72 -5.38
N CYS A 66 11.05 -4.29 -4.17
CA CYS A 66 9.68 -3.88 -3.88
C CYS A 66 9.65 -2.65 -2.97
N THR A 67 8.99 -1.59 -3.44
CA THR A 67 8.65 -0.44 -2.59
C THR A 67 7.29 -0.66 -1.94
N VAL A 68 7.28 -0.70 -0.61
CA VAL A 68 6.07 -0.78 0.22
C VAL A 68 5.63 0.64 0.56
N LEU A 69 4.55 1.13 -0.06
CA LEU A 69 3.99 2.44 0.23
C LEU A 69 2.91 2.33 1.31
N ILE A 70 3.09 3.07 2.39
CA ILE A 70 2.11 3.18 3.47
C ILE A 70 1.24 4.41 3.25
N GLY A 71 -0.07 4.20 3.10
CA GLY A 71 -1.05 5.27 2.86
C GLY A 71 -1.40 6.09 4.10
N ASP A 72 -0.42 6.60 4.84
CA ASP A 72 -0.61 7.33 6.11
C ASP A 72 -1.40 8.63 5.97
N THR A 73 -0.88 9.65 5.26
CA THR A 73 -1.53 10.96 5.18
C THR A 73 -2.87 10.94 4.47
N ILE A 74 -3.10 9.97 3.58
CA ILE A 74 -4.39 9.75 2.93
C ILE A 74 -5.39 9.12 3.92
N HIS A 75 -4.93 8.19 4.78
CA HIS A 75 -5.80 7.53 5.76
C HIS A 75 -6.40 8.48 6.79
N ARG A 76 -5.79 9.67 6.98
CA ARG A 76 -6.40 10.77 7.74
C ARG A 76 -7.85 11.03 7.31
N ILE A 77 -8.12 11.09 6.00
CA ILE A 77 -9.45 11.37 5.46
C ILE A 77 -10.44 10.28 5.91
N THR A 78 -10.01 9.01 5.92
CA THR A 78 -10.81 7.90 6.46
C THR A 78 -11.15 8.13 7.92
N LEU A 79 -10.19 8.55 8.75
CA LEU A 79 -10.40 8.80 10.17
C LEU A 79 -11.34 9.99 10.42
N GLU A 80 -11.18 11.08 9.67
CA GLU A 80 -12.08 12.24 9.72
C GLU A 80 -13.53 11.81 9.41
N VAL A 81 -13.74 11.07 8.31
CA VAL A 81 -15.08 10.68 7.85
C VAL A 81 -15.70 9.60 8.73
N THR A 82 -14.95 8.57 9.10
CA THR A 82 -15.51 7.37 9.77
C THR A 82 -15.55 7.48 11.29
N GLN A 83 -14.70 8.31 11.88
CA GLN A 83 -14.58 8.46 13.33
C GLN A 83 -14.90 9.87 13.81
N GLY A 84 -15.12 10.83 12.90
CA GLY A 84 -15.43 12.21 13.26
C GLY A 84 -14.26 12.94 13.93
N LEU A 85 -13.03 12.46 13.72
CA LEU A 85 -11.84 13.11 14.27
C LEU A 85 -11.62 14.46 13.58
N VAL A 86 -11.15 15.44 14.35
CA VAL A 86 -10.72 16.73 13.78
C VAL A 86 -9.45 16.54 12.94
N PRO A 87 -9.22 17.34 11.88
CA PRO A 87 -8.16 17.08 10.90
C PRO A 87 -6.75 16.93 11.47
N GLU A 88 -6.39 17.71 12.49
CA GLU A 88 -5.07 17.66 13.11
C GLU A 88 -4.86 16.36 13.88
N VAL A 89 -5.86 15.95 14.67
CA VAL A 89 -5.84 14.68 15.43
C VAL A 89 -5.86 13.51 14.47
N ALA A 90 -6.69 13.55 13.44
CA ALA A 90 -6.74 12.51 12.41
C ALA A 90 -5.39 12.35 11.70
N LEU A 91 -4.66 13.44 11.46
CA LEU A 91 -3.33 13.38 10.85
C LEU A 91 -2.34 12.69 11.79
N GLU A 92 -2.30 13.11 13.05
CA GLU A 92 -1.40 12.54 14.06
C GLU A 92 -1.61 11.03 14.20
N GLU A 93 -2.87 10.62 14.33
CA GLU A 93 -3.27 9.21 14.42
C GLU A 93 -2.91 8.42 13.16
N ALA A 94 -3.15 8.96 11.97
CA ALA A 94 -2.83 8.26 10.73
C ALA A 94 -1.32 8.06 10.54
N LEU A 95 -0.51 9.05 10.94
CA LEU A 95 0.95 8.94 10.94
C LEU A 95 1.44 7.91 11.97
N ALA A 96 0.82 7.87 13.15
CA ALA A 96 1.12 6.88 14.19
C ALA A 96 0.82 5.46 13.72
N LEU A 97 -0.36 5.23 13.12
CA LEU A 97 -0.75 3.95 12.52
C LEU A 97 0.23 3.50 11.42
N GLY A 98 0.73 4.45 10.61
CA GLY A 98 1.73 4.17 9.59
C GLY A 98 3.04 3.63 10.18
N ARG A 99 3.58 4.31 11.20
CA ARG A 99 4.79 3.87 11.91
C ARG A 99 4.59 2.53 12.60
N GLU A 100 3.45 2.35 13.27
CA GLU A 100 3.12 1.10 13.96
C GLU A 100 3.04 -0.08 12.98
N PHE A 101 2.42 0.11 11.81
CA PHE A 101 2.35 -0.93 10.78
C PHE A 101 3.75 -1.39 10.35
N ILE A 102 4.65 -0.44 10.04
CA ILE A 102 6.01 -0.76 9.61
C ILE A 102 6.72 -1.56 10.69
N GLU A 103 6.66 -1.11 11.94
CA GLU A 103 7.38 -1.78 13.03
C GLU A 103 6.82 -3.16 13.34
N ARG A 104 5.49 -3.28 13.45
CA ARG A 104 4.80 -4.54 13.74
C ARG A 104 5.03 -5.59 12.65
N GLU A 105 5.02 -5.19 11.39
CA GLU A 105 5.07 -6.11 10.25
C GLU A 105 6.46 -6.28 9.63
N ARG A 106 7.48 -5.52 10.07
CA ARG A 106 8.85 -5.57 9.56
C ARG A 106 9.37 -7.00 9.33
N ARG A 107 9.20 -7.87 10.34
CA ARG A 107 9.65 -9.28 10.29
C ARG A 107 9.03 -10.10 9.17
N VAL A 108 7.85 -9.74 8.68
CA VAL A 108 7.22 -10.41 7.52
C VAL A 108 8.04 -10.19 6.26
N PHE A 109 8.55 -8.97 6.08
CA PHE A 109 9.34 -8.57 4.92
C PHE A 109 10.79 -9.06 5.03
N GLU A 110 11.41 -8.93 6.21
CA GLU A 110 12.78 -9.38 6.46
C GLU A 110 13.00 -10.88 6.16
N ARG A 111 11.96 -11.70 6.30
CA ARG A 111 11.98 -13.13 5.96
C ARG A 111 12.33 -13.39 4.49
N TRP A 112 12.08 -12.43 3.61
CA TRP A 112 12.29 -12.53 2.16
C TRP A 112 13.46 -11.65 1.69
N SER A 113 14.25 -11.09 2.61
CA SER A 113 15.38 -10.19 2.30
C SER A 113 16.47 -10.84 1.44
N GLY A 114 16.57 -12.17 1.44
CA GLY A 114 17.50 -12.91 0.57
C GLY A 114 17.05 -13.02 -0.90
N GLN A 115 15.80 -12.68 -1.22
CA GLN A 115 15.26 -12.74 -2.59
C GLN A 115 14.78 -11.38 -3.09
N THR A 116 14.31 -10.52 -2.19
CA THR A 116 13.75 -9.22 -2.53
C THR A 116 14.22 -8.16 -1.55
N GLU A 117 14.69 -7.05 -2.09
CA GLU A 117 14.91 -5.83 -1.33
C GLU A 117 13.58 -5.10 -1.13
N PHE A 118 13.12 -5.04 0.12
CA PHE A 118 11.93 -4.29 0.50
C PHE A 118 12.32 -2.93 1.07
N SER A 119 11.88 -1.85 0.43
CA SER A 119 12.01 -0.48 0.94
C SER A 119 10.65 0.04 1.40
N PHE A 120 10.58 0.73 2.53
CA PHE A 120 9.35 1.37 3.00
C PHE A 120 9.38 2.86 2.66
N VAL A 121 8.23 3.39 2.27
CA VAL A 121 8.01 4.82 2.11
C VAL A 121 6.58 5.17 2.52
N THR A 122 6.35 6.34 3.08
CA THR A 122 5.00 6.81 3.42
C THR A 122 4.49 7.86 2.44
N CYS A 123 3.17 8.03 2.34
CA CYS A 123 2.58 9.11 1.54
C CYS A 123 3.04 10.48 2.05
N GLY A 124 3.19 10.65 3.36
CA GLY A 124 3.78 11.86 3.95
C GLY A 124 5.19 12.15 3.42
N GLU A 125 6.07 11.15 3.36
CA GLU A 125 7.42 11.31 2.79
C GLU A 125 7.39 11.63 1.30
N ILE A 126 6.51 10.98 0.53
CA ILE A 126 6.33 11.28 -0.91
C ILE A 126 5.89 12.73 -1.11
N GLN A 127 4.97 13.24 -0.29
CA GLN A 127 4.46 14.60 -0.36
C GLN A 127 5.53 15.67 -0.15
N GLN A 128 6.59 15.36 0.59
CA GLN A 128 7.73 16.27 0.80
C GLN A 128 8.73 16.27 -0.37
N ARG A 129 8.60 15.36 -1.35
CA ARG A 129 9.55 15.29 -2.47
C ARG A 129 9.32 16.46 -3.44
N PRO A 130 10.39 17.10 -3.97
CA PRO A 130 10.25 18.25 -4.89
C PRO A 130 9.36 17.98 -6.11
N ALA A 131 9.39 16.75 -6.63
CA ALA A 131 8.58 16.35 -7.78
C ALA A 131 7.07 16.30 -7.48
N TYR A 132 6.67 16.06 -6.22
CA TYR A 132 5.27 15.89 -5.84
C TYR A 132 4.44 17.13 -6.17
N GLY A 133 4.93 18.33 -5.82
CA GLY A 133 4.22 19.58 -6.13
C GLY A 133 4.03 19.82 -7.63
N GLY A 134 4.94 19.32 -8.47
CA GLY A 134 4.79 19.33 -9.92
C GLY A 134 3.64 18.43 -10.38
N TYR A 135 3.65 17.17 -9.96
CA TYR A 135 2.60 16.21 -10.30
C TYR A 135 1.22 16.63 -9.77
N HIS A 136 1.15 17.07 -8.52
CA HIS A 136 -0.11 17.52 -7.91
C HIS A 136 -0.72 18.69 -8.68
N ARG A 137 0.07 19.74 -9.00
CA ARG A 137 -0.42 20.86 -9.81
C ARG A 137 -0.88 20.43 -11.19
N HIS A 138 -0.19 19.47 -11.82
CA HIS A 138 -0.60 18.97 -13.13
C HIS A 138 -1.92 18.20 -13.06
N LEU A 139 -2.11 17.35 -12.04
CA LEU A 139 -3.36 16.62 -11.81
C LEU A 139 -4.53 17.55 -11.52
N VAL A 140 -4.34 18.57 -10.68
CA VAL A 140 -5.35 19.60 -10.41
C VAL A 140 -5.71 20.34 -11.69
N ARG A 141 -4.70 20.77 -12.46
CA ARG A 141 -4.94 21.44 -13.76
C ARG A 141 -5.71 20.54 -14.73
N LEU A 142 -5.38 19.25 -14.82
CA LEU A 142 -6.12 18.31 -15.65
C LEU A 142 -7.57 18.20 -15.18
N PHE A 143 -7.81 18.08 -13.87
CA PHE A 143 -9.15 18.03 -13.30
C PHE A 143 -9.98 19.29 -13.57
N GLU A 144 -9.34 20.47 -13.59
CA GLU A 144 -10.02 21.75 -13.84
C GLU A 144 -10.25 22.04 -15.33
N THR A 145 -9.41 21.49 -16.22
CA THR A 145 -9.38 21.92 -17.65
C THR A 145 -9.72 20.83 -18.65
N ASP A 146 -9.63 19.54 -18.29
CA ASP A 146 -9.96 18.41 -19.15
C ASP A 146 -11.28 17.78 -18.70
N ILE A 147 -12.34 18.03 -19.46
CA ILE A 147 -13.71 17.55 -19.14
C ILE A 147 -13.75 16.01 -19.04
N PRO A 148 -13.19 15.22 -19.98
CA PRO A 148 -13.21 13.77 -19.87
C PRO A 148 -12.52 13.24 -18.61
N PHE A 149 -11.38 13.82 -18.23
CA PHE A 149 -10.69 13.45 -17.00
C PHE A 149 -11.49 13.84 -15.76
N ASN A 150 -12.06 15.05 -15.72
CA ASN A 150 -12.93 15.50 -14.64
C ASN A 150 -14.12 14.54 -14.43
N GLU A 151 -14.88 14.28 -15.50
CA GLU A 151 -16.05 13.38 -15.47
C GLU A 151 -15.65 11.96 -15.03
N SER A 152 -14.48 11.48 -15.45
CA SER A 152 -13.96 10.18 -15.02
C SER A 152 -13.65 10.14 -13.52
N VAL A 153 -13.13 11.23 -12.95
CA VAL A 153 -12.82 11.31 -11.51
C VAL A 153 -14.10 11.42 -10.68
N GLU A 154 -15.06 12.25 -11.09
CA GLU A 154 -16.35 12.38 -10.42
C GLU A 154 -17.14 11.07 -10.46
N SER A 155 -17.21 10.43 -11.63
CA SER A 155 -17.90 9.14 -11.79
C SER A 155 -17.29 8.05 -10.91
N PHE A 156 -15.97 8.07 -10.71
CA PHE A 156 -15.29 7.13 -9.81
C PHE A 156 -15.70 7.34 -8.34
N SER A 157 -15.86 8.60 -7.92
CA SER A 157 -16.24 8.96 -6.54
C SER A 157 -17.66 8.54 -6.17
N TYR A 158 -18.58 8.41 -7.14
CA TYR A 158 -19.95 7.91 -6.89
C TYR A 158 -20.08 6.38 -6.92
N ALA A 159 -19.10 5.68 -7.50
CA ALA A 159 -19.16 4.23 -7.68
C ALA A 159 -18.61 3.43 -6.48
N HIS A 160 -18.04 4.11 -5.48
CA HIS A 160 -17.36 3.54 -4.32
C HIS A 160 -17.70 4.29 -3.04
#